data_AF-Q0TVR9-F1
#
_entry.id   AF-Q0TVR9-F1
#
_cell.length_a   1.000
_cell.length_b   1.000
_cell.length_c   1.000
_cell.angle_alpha   90.00
_cell.angle_beta   90.00
_cell.angle_gamma   90.00
#
_symmetry.space_group_name_H-M   'P 1'
#
loop_
_entity.id
_entity.type
_entity.pdbx_description
1 polymer ?
#
loop_
_entity_poly.entity_id
_entity_poly.type
_entity_poly.pdbx_seq_one_letter_code
_entity_poly.pdbx_strand_id
1 'polypeptide(L)'
;MRPNSLWTAAVALLCSVVPVVAQAELPTCAATCFASSLQNQTICAPTNTTCICLSAPLTLSLQTCMQSSCTLKETLRSINTTNAQCGIPIKDRTHALITTNVVFGSLALLALGIRVLVSLQQHIWGWDDWCVVGAWVFAMPVTVGQAVAGGLGFGRDTWAVEAGRIYVIMKVC
;
A
#
# COMPACT_ATOMS: atom_id res chain seq x y z
N MET A 1 1.26 -36.96 49.16
CA MET A 1 2.03 -37.62 48.09
C MET A 1 2.15 -36.62 46.94
N ARG A 2 3.35 -36.10 46.69
CA ARG A 2 3.63 -35.05 45.69
C ARG A 2 3.92 -35.73 44.33
N PRO A 3 3.14 -35.49 43.27
CA PRO A 3 3.46 -36.03 41.95
C PRO A 3 4.68 -35.30 41.35
N ASN A 4 5.61 -36.09 40.84
CA ASN A 4 6.98 -35.72 40.48
C ASN A 4 7.06 -34.75 39.29
N SER A 5 7.77 -33.64 39.52
CA SER A 5 8.02 -32.50 38.62
C SER A 5 8.95 -32.78 37.42
N LEU A 6 9.18 -34.04 37.07
CA LEU A 6 10.14 -34.43 36.03
C LEU A 6 9.49 -34.71 34.67
N TRP A 7 8.18 -34.93 34.63
CA TRP A 7 7.45 -35.23 33.39
C TRP A 7 6.94 -33.98 32.66
N THR A 8 6.79 -32.84 33.33
CA THR A 8 6.31 -31.59 32.70
C THR A 8 7.42 -30.80 32.01
N ALA A 9 8.70 -31.15 32.18
CA ALA A 9 9.81 -30.46 31.54
C ALA A 9 10.15 -31.00 30.13
N ALA A 10 9.79 -32.25 29.82
CA ALA A 10 10.20 -32.91 28.58
C ALA A 10 9.32 -32.55 27.35
N VAL A 11 8.10 -32.06 27.56
CA VAL A 11 7.17 -31.73 26.45
C VAL A 11 7.38 -30.31 25.92
N ALA A 12 8.13 -29.45 26.63
CA ALA A 12 8.41 -28.08 26.20
C ALA A 12 9.59 -27.94 25.22
N LEU A 13 10.30 -29.03 24.89
CA LEU A 13 11.56 -29.00 24.14
C LEU A 13 11.46 -29.41 22.66
N LEU A 14 10.25 -29.53 22.10
CA LEU A 14 10.03 -29.87 20.68
C LEU A 14 9.22 -28.81 19.89
N CYS A 15 9.26 -27.54 20.29
CA CYS A 15 9.01 -26.48 19.31
C CYS A 15 10.27 -26.30 18.47
N SER A 16 10.37 -27.09 17.39
CA SER A 16 11.32 -26.83 16.31
C SER A 16 11.22 -25.36 15.89
N VAL A 17 12.28 -24.60 16.13
CA VAL A 17 12.48 -23.27 15.55
C VAL A 17 12.67 -23.47 14.05
N VAL A 18 11.55 -23.43 13.33
CA VAL A 18 11.56 -23.46 11.87
C VAL A 18 12.14 -22.11 11.39
N PRO A 19 13.15 -22.12 10.50
CA PRO A 19 13.75 -20.88 10.00
C PRO A 19 12.70 -20.05 9.28
N VAL A 20 12.70 -18.73 9.49
CA VAL A 20 11.73 -17.73 8.97
C VAL A 20 11.46 -17.87 7.46
N VAL A 21 12.48 -18.31 6.71
CA VAL A 21 12.42 -18.56 5.26
C VAL A 21 11.48 -19.72 4.90
N ALA A 22 11.23 -20.65 5.83
CA ALA A 22 10.43 -21.85 5.62
C ALA A 22 8.94 -21.70 6.01
N GLN A 23 8.54 -20.65 6.74
CA GLN A 23 7.11 -20.36 6.98
C GLN A 23 6.52 -19.32 6.03
N ALA A 24 7.34 -18.71 5.19
CA ALA A 24 6.89 -17.67 4.28
C ALA A 24 6.71 -18.25 2.87
N GLU A 25 5.52 -18.11 2.28
CA GLU A 25 5.31 -18.32 0.85
C GLU A 25 6.00 -17.21 0.04
N LEU A 26 7.32 -17.10 0.17
CA LEU A 26 8.11 -16.18 -0.62
C LEU A 26 8.27 -16.74 -2.05
N PRO A 27 8.12 -15.91 -3.09
CA PRO A 27 8.49 -16.31 -4.43
C PRO A 27 9.98 -16.62 -4.51
N THR A 28 10.36 -17.56 -5.38
CA THR A 28 11.73 -18.09 -5.49
C THR A 28 12.78 -17.00 -5.70
N CYS A 29 12.47 -15.97 -6.50
CA CYS A 29 13.36 -14.82 -6.71
C CYS A 29 13.58 -13.98 -5.44
N ALA A 30 12.53 -13.76 -4.65
CA ALA A 30 12.68 -13.02 -3.40
C ALA A 30 13.52 -13.84 -2.41
N ALA A 31 13.29 -15.15 -2.32
CA ALA A 31 14.04 -16.03 -1.43
C ALA A 31 15.55 -16.05 -1.73
N THR A 32 15.95 -16.02 -3.01
CA THR A 32 17.37 -15.93 -3.39
C THR A 32 17.99 -14.59 -3.01
N CYS A 33 17.26 -13.48 -3.19
CA CYS A 33 17.69 -12.16 -2.73
C CYS A 33 17.80 -12.08 -1.20
N PHE A 34 16.88 -12.69 -0.47
CA PHE A 34 16.97 -12.79 0.98
C PHE A 34 18.20 -13.58 1.43
N ALA A 35 18.48 -14.72 0.80
CA ALA A 35 19.67 -15.51 1.11
C ALA A 35 20.98 -14.76 0.83
N SER A 36 21.08 -14.09 -0.33
CA SER A 36 22.29 -13.35 -0.71
C SER A 36 22.53 -12.12 0.17
N SER A 37 21.49 -11.34 0.46
CA SER A 37 21.57 -10.20 1.37
C SER A 37 21.93 -10.62 2.79
N LEU A 38 21.43 -11.76 3.27
CA LEU A 38 21.77 -12.27 4.60
C LEU A 38 23.20 -12.82 4.68
N GLN A 39 23.76 -13.35 3.59
CA GLN A 39 25.15 -13.81 3.53
C GLN A 39 26.16 -12.66 3.49
N ASN A 40 25.78 -11.53 2.88
CA ASN A 40 26.65 -10.35 2.74
C ASN A 40 26.72 -9.47 4.01
N GLN A 41 26.02 -9.84 5.07
CA GLN A 41 25.95 -9.07 6.31
C GLN A 41 26.04 -9.98 7.54
N THR A 42 26.57 -9.45 8.63
CA THR A 42 26.75 -10.18 9.91
C THR A 42 25.92 -9.57 11.06
N ILE A 43 25.08 -8.58 10.75
CA ILE A 43 24.30 -7.78 11.70
C ILE A 43 23.08 -8.53 12.22
N CYS A 44 22.37 -9.24 11.34
CA CYS A 44 21.15 -9.98 11.66
C CYS A 44 21.33 -11.47 11.40
N ALA A 45 21.00 -12.30 12.39
CA ALA A 45 20.87 -13.74 12.18
C ALA A 45 19.63 -14.05 11.31
N PRO A 46 19.68 -15.07 10.44
CA PRO A 46 18.55 -15.45 9.57
C PRO A 46 17.30 -15.91 10.33
N THR A 47 17.45 -16.23 11.62
CA THR A 47 16.36 -16.63 12.52
C THR A 47 15.77 -15.46 13.31
N ASN A 48 16.42 -14.30 13.32
CA ASN A 48 16.01 -13.14 14.11
C ASN A 48 15.12 -12.22 13.29
N THR A 49 13.82 -12.51 13.29
CA THR A 49 12.79 -11.72 12.58
C THR A 49 12.84 -10.25 12.97
N THR A 50 12.99 -9.95 14.25
CA THR A 50 13.02 -8.58 14.78
C THR A 50 14.16 -7.76 14.19
N CYS A 51 15.36 -8.34 14.09
CA CYS A 51 16.50 -7.68 13.46
C CYS A 51 16.27 -7.43 11.96
N ILE A 52 15.69 -8.40 11.26
CA ILE A 52 15.36 -8.28 9.83
C ILE A 52 14.36 -7.14 9.60
N CYS A 53 13.33 -7.03 10.45
CA CYS A 53 12.30 -5.99 10.34
C CYS A 53 12.80 -4.57 10.68
N LEU A 54 13.86 -4.44 11.50
CA LEU A 54 14.37 -3.15 11.99
C LEU A 54 15.61 -2.66 11.23
N SER A 55 16.28 -3.52 10.47
CA SER A 55 17.55 -3.19 9.82
C SER A 55 17.36 -2.48 8.47
N ALA A 56 17.60 -1.17 8.48
CA ALA A 56 17.66 -0.34 7.27
C ALA A 56 18.66 -0.83 6.19
N PRO A 57 19.93 -1.20 6.52
CA PRO A 57 20.88 -1.62 5.49
C PRO A 57 20.50 -2.95 4.83
N LEU A 58 19.88 -3.87 5.58
CA LEU A 58 19.38 -5.12 5.02
C LEU A 58 18.22 -4.85 4.07
N THR A 59 17.25 -4.04 4.49
CA THR A 59 16.10 -3.67 3.66
C THR A 59 16.53 -3.02 2.34
N LEU A 60 17.56 -2.16 2.37
CA LEU A 60 18.10 -1.52 1.17
C LEU A 60 18.73 -2.53 0.21
N SER A 61 19.56 -3.47 0.71
CA SER A 61 20.19 -4.50 -0.14
C SER A 61 19.18 -5.49 -0.73
N LEU A 62 18.14 -5.82 0.03
CA LEU A 62 17.02 -6.64 -0.46
C LEU A 62 16.28 -5.91 -1.58
N GLN A 63 16.00 -4.62 -1.38
CA GLN A 63 15.32 -3.80 -2.37
C GLN A 63 16.13 -3.71 -3.67
N THR A 64 17.44 -3.49 -3.61
CA THR A 64 18.27 -3.41 -4.82
C THR A 64 18.30 -4.75 -5.57
N CYS A 65 18.42 -5.88 -4.86
CA CYS A 65 18.39 -7.20 -5.49
C CYS A 65 17.02 -7.52 -6.12
N MET A 66 15.92 -7.22 -5.43
CA MET A 66 14.58 -7.46 -5.94
C MET A 66 14.23 -6.55 -7.12
N GLN A 67 14.74 -5.32 -7.13
CA GLN A 67 14.57 -4.39 -8.26
C GLN A 67 15.30 -4.85 -9.52
N SER A 68 16.48 -5.48 -9.39
CA SER A 68 17.26 -5.94 -10.54
C SER A 68 16.81 -7.30 -11.08
N SER A 69 16.30 -8.16 -10.21
CA SER A 69 16.18 -9.60 -10.52
C SER A 69 14.75 -10.13 -10.51
N CYS A 70 13.84 -9.48 -9.77
CA CYS A 70 12.49 -9.99 -9.55
C CYS A 70 11.43 -9.19 -10.29
N THR A 71 10.33 -9.85 -10.62
CA THR A 71 9.18 -9.15 -11.22
C THR A 71 8.45 -8.33 -10.17
N LEU A 72 7.76 -7.27 -10.61
CA LEU A 72 7.02 -6.37 -9.71
C LEU A 72 5.98 -7.12 -8.86
N LYS A 73 5.32 -8.16 -9.41
CA LYS A 73 4.35 -8.99 -8.68
C LYS A 73 5.00 -9.81 -7.57
N GLU A 74 6.17 -10.39 -7.85
CA GLU A 74 6.92 -11.17 -6.85
C GLU A 74 7.43 -10.27 -5.73
N THR A 75 7.94 -9.09 -6.08
CA THR A 75 8.40 -8.08 -5.12
C THR A 75 7.25 -7.58 -4.23
N LEU A 76 6.07 -7.34 -4.79
CA LEU A 76 4.91 -6.95 -3.97
C LEU A 76 4.44 -8.09 -3.04
N ARG A 77 4.46 -9.33 -3.53
CA ARG A 77 4.10 -10.51 -2.71
C ARG A 77 5.11 -10.72 -1.58
N SER A 78 6.41 -10.59 -1.86
CA SER A 78 7.44 -10.72 -0.82
C SER A 78 7.29 -9.62 0.23
N ILE A 79 7.10 -8.36 -0.17
CA ILE A 79 6.86 -7.25 0.75
C ILE A 79 5.61 -7.49 1.60
N ASN A 80 4.51 -7.99 1.01
CA ASN A 80 3.30 -8.32 1.76
C ASN A 80 3.58 -9.39 2.83
N THR A 81 4.25 -10.49 2.44
CA THR A 81 4.60 -11.58 3.37
C THR A 81 5.57 -11.13 4.46
N THR A 82 6.60 -10.34 4.12
CA THR A 82 7.57 -9.83 5.09
C THR A 82 6.92 -8.83 6.04
N ASN A 83 6.10 -7.90 5.54
CA ASN A 83 5.39 -6.95 6.39
C ASN A 83 4.38 -7.64 7.31
N ALA A 84 3.70 -8.69 6.85
CA ALA A 84 2.83 -9.52 7.67
C ALA A 84 3.60 -10.23 8.80
N GLN A 85 4.78 -10.78 8.51
CA GLN A 85 5.66 -11.37 9.51
C GLN A 85 6.22 -10.35 10.51
N CYS A 86 6.50 -9.13 10.05
CA CYS A 86 6.95 -8.02 10.88
C CYS A 86 5.80 -7.37 11.68
N GLY A 87 4.55 -7.80 11.49
CA GLY A 87 3.38 -7.24 12.16
C GLY A 87 3.10 -5.78 11.80
N ILE A 88 3.53 -5.33 10.62
CA ILE A 88 3.36 -3.95 10.17
C ILE A 88 1.89 -3.77 9.76
N PRO A 89 1.14 -2.86 10.41
CA PRO A 89 -0.26 -2.62 10.06
C PRO A 89 -0.36 -1.96 8.68
N ILE A 90 -1.37 -2.38 7.91
CA ILE A 90 -1.71 -1.75 6.62
C ILE A 90 -2.17 -0.32 6.91
N LYS A 91 -1.48 0.67 6.32
CA LYS A 91 -1.90 2.08 6.40
C LYS A 91 -2.92 2.35 5.30
N ASP A 92 -4.10 2.81 5.70
CA ASP A 92 -5.15 3.27 4.79
C ASP A 92 -5.35 4.78 4.96
N ARG A 93 -5.07 5.54 3.89
CA ARG A 93 -5.29 6.99 3.78
C ARG A 93 -6.36 7.33 2.75
N THR A 94 -7.08 6.35 2.23
CA THR A 94 -8.16 6.53 1.24
C THR A 94 -9.23 7.49 1.76
N HIS A 95 -9.54 7.43 3.07
CA HIS A 95 -10.50 8.36 3.68
C HIS A 95 -10.09 9.83 3.55
N ALA A 96 -8.80 10.16 3.68
CA ALA A 96 -8.33 11.54 3.53
C ALA A 96 -8.49 12.04 2.08
N LEU A 97 -8.22 11.16 1.11
CA LEU A 97 -8.38 11.45 -0.31
C LEU A 97 -9.85 11.70 -0.68
N ILE A 98 -10.75 10.79 -0.27
CA ILE A 98 -12.18 10.91 -0.55
C ILE A 98 -12.76 12.15 0.14
N THR A 99 -12.41 12.39 1.40
CA THR A 99 -12.91 13.54 2.16
C THR A 99 -12.51 14.86 1.48
N THR A 100 -11.24 14.97 1.06
CA THR A 100 -10.75 16.16 0.34
C THR A 100 -11.51 16.35 -0.98
N ASN A 101 -11.66 15.29 -1.76
CA ASN A 101 -12.38 15.35 -3.04
C ASN A 101 -13.85 15.80 -2.86
N VAL A 102 -14.54 15.28 -1.83
CA VAL A 102 -15.94 15.65 -1.55
C VAL A 102 -16.06 17.10 -1.08
N VAL A 103 -15.19 17.54 -0.16
CA VAL A 103 -15.22 18.93 0.37
C VAL A 103 -14.94 19.95 -0.74
N PHE A 104 -13.85 19.78 -1.49
CA PHE A 104 -13.52 20.72 -2.56
C PHE A 104 -14.46 20.59 -3.77
N GLY A 105 -14.91 19.38 -4.09
CA GLY A 105 -15.87 19.13 -5.17
C GLY A 105 -17.23 19.78 -4.89
N SER A 106 -17.74 19.66 -3.66
CA SER A 106 -19.00 20.33 -3.26
C SER A 106 -18.88 21.85 -3.27
N LEU A 107 -17.76 22.41 -2.79
CA LEU A 107 -17.52 23.85 -2.83
C LEU A 107 -17.46 24.37 -4.28
N ALA A 108 -16.80 23.64 -5.19
CA ALA A 108 -16.73 23.98 -6.60
C ALA A 108 -18.12 23.94 -7.27
N LEU A 109 -18.94 22.94 -6.95
CA LEU A 109 -20.33 22.84 -7.44
C LEU A 109 -21.20 23.99 -6.94
N LEU A 110 -21.06 24.39 -5.68
CA LEU A 110 -21.77 25.55 -5.13
C LEU A 110 -21.36 26.84 -5.83
N ALA A 111 -20.06 27.07 -6.04
CA ALA A 111 -19.55 28.24 -6.74
C ALA A 111 -20.06 28.30 -8.21
N LEU A 112 -20.05 27.17 -8.92
CA LEU A 112 -20.62 27.05 -10.26
C LEU A 112 -22.12 27.37 -10.25
N GLY A 113 -22.86 26.80 -9.30
CA GLY A 113 -24.30 27.03 -9.16
C GLY A 113 -24.63 28.51 -8.96
N ILE A 114 -23.92 29.19 -8.06
CA ILE A 114 -24.08 30.63 -7.83
C ILE A 114 -23.81 31.41 -9.12
N ARG A 115 -22.73 31.10 -9.84
CA ARG A 115 -22.38 31.78 -11.11
C ARG A 115 -23.47 31.60 -12.17
N VAL A 116 -23.90 30.37 -12.41
CA VAL A 116 -24.95 30.05 -13.40
C VAL A 116 -26.27 30.74 -13.03
N LEU A 117 -26.64 30.76 -11.75
CA LEU A 117 -27.87 31.43 -11.29
C LEU A 117 -27.82 32.95 -11.53
N VAL A 118 -26.69 33.61 -11.26
CA VAL A 118 -26.52 35.05 -11.51
C VAL A 118 -26.64 35.37 -13.00
N SER A 119 -25.96 34.61 -13.87
CA SER A 119 -26.03 34.84 -15.31
C SER A 119 -27.42 34.57 -15.89
N LEU A 120 -28.14 33.58 -15.34
CA LEU A 120 -29.55 33.34 -15.67
C LEU A 120 -30.45 34.51 -15.23
N GLN A 121 -30.25 35.06 -14.03
CA GLN A 121 -31.04 36.20 -13.54
C GLN A 121 -30.79 37.46 -14.37
N GLN A 122 -29.56 37.69 -14.81
CA GLN A 122 -29.21 38.87 -15.60
C GLN A 122 -29.48 38.70 -17.10
N HIS A 123 -29.77 37.48 -17.59
CA HIS A 123 -29.95 37.14 -19.00
C HIS A 123 -28.75 37.50 -19.90
N ILE A 124 -27.58 37.75 -19.29
CA ILE A 124 -26.35 38.12 -19.99
C ILE A 124 -25.38 36.96 -19.78
N TRP A 125 -25.08 36.26 -20.87
CA TRP A 125 -24.07 35.20 -20.86
C TRP A 125 -22.73 35.81 -21.27
N GLY A 126 -21.82 35.92 -20.31
CA GLY A 126 -20.46 36.38 -20.58
C GLY A 126 -19.58 35.25 -21.12
N TRP A 127 -18.48 35.62 -21.77
CA TRP A 127 -17.40 34.65 -22.06
C TRP A 127 -16.84 34.00 -20.79
N ASP A 128 -16.89 34.70 -19.65
CA ASP A 128 -16.51 34.19 -18.33
C ASP A 128 -17.33 32.95 -17.94
N ASP A 129 -18.64 32.95 -18.20
CA ASP A 129 -19.54 31.84 -17.85
C ASP A 129 -19.24 30.58 -18.65
N TRP A 130 -18.96 30.74 -19.95
CA TRP A 130 -18.54 29.64 -20.82
C TRP A 130 -17.22 29.03 -20.39
N CYS A 131 -16.26 29.86 -19.96
CA CYS A 131 -14.98 29.39 -19.42
C CYS A 131 -15.17 28.59 -18.13
N VAL A 132 -16.04 29.04 -17.22
CA VAL A 132 -16.32 28.36 -15.95
C VAL A 132 -17.03 27.02 -16.18
N VAL A 133 -18.03 26.97 -17.07
CA VAL A 133 -18.71 25.73 -17.44
C VAL A 133 -17.74 24.76 -18.13
N GLY A 134 -16.92 25.25 -19.07
CA GLY A 134 -15.89 24.46 -19.73
C GLY A 134 -14.89 23.86 -18.75
N ALA A 135 -14.36 24.69 -17.84
CA ALA A 135 -13.44 24.25 -16.80
C ALA A 135 -14.05 23.14 -15.91
N TRP A 136 -15.33 23.26 -15.56
CA TRP A 136 -16.02 22.23 -14.81
C TRP A 136 -16.19 20.92 -15.59
N VAL A 137 -16.53 21.00 -16.87
CA VAL A 137 -16.64 19.82 -17.75
C VAL A 137 -15.31 19.07 -17.85
N PHE A 138 -14.19 19.79 -17.94
CA PHE A 138 -12.86 19.16 -17.93
C PHE A 138 -12.43 18.64 -16.56
N ALA A 139 -12.88 19.27 -15.47
CA ALA A 139 -12.58 18.83 -14.10
C ALA A 139 -13.35 17.56 -13.73
N MET A 140 -14.57 17.37 -14.24
CA MET A 140 -15.47 16.28 -13.85
C MET A 140 -14.86 14.87 -14.04
N PRO A 141 -14.25 14.51 -15.19
CA PRO A 141 -13.59 13.22 -15.36
C PRO A 141 -12.50 12.95 -14.32
N VAL A 142 -11.74 13.98 -13.94
CA VAL A 142 -10.67 13.87 -12.94
C VAL A 142 -11.26 13.60 -11.56
N THR A 143 -12.32 14.31 -11.17
CA THR A 143 -13.03 14.12 -9.89
C THR A 143 -13.61 12.71 -9.77
N VAL A 144 -14.20 12.19 -10.86
CA VAL A 144 -14.73 10.81 -10.92
C VAL A 144 -13.60 9.79 -10.88
N GLY A 145 -12.54 9.99 -11.64
CA GLY A 145 -11.36 9.12 -11.65
C GLY A 145 -10.74 8.97 -10.26
N GLN A 146 -10.59 10.07 -9.52
CA GLN A 146 -10.10 10.04 -8.13
C GLN A 146 -11.02 9.28 -7.19
N ALA A 147 -12.34 9.41 -7.32
CA ALA A 147 -13.30 8.68 -6.50
C ALA A 147 -13.23 7.16 -6.76
N VAL A 148 -13.16 6.75 -8.03
CA VAL A 148 -13.02 5.35 -8.44
C VAL A 148 -11.67 4.78 -7.99
N ALA A 149 -10.58 5.52 -8.20
CA ALA A 149 -9.25 5.14 -7.76
C ALA A 149 -9.21 4.90 -6.25
N GLY A 150 -9.83 5.78 -5.46
CA GLY A 150 -9.97 5.61 -4.01
C GLY A 150 -10.64 4.27 -3.65
N GLY A 151 -11.77 3.94 -4.30
CA GLY A 151 -12.47 2.66 -4.07
C GLY A 151 -11.67 1.42 -4.48
N LEU A 152 -10.76 1.55 -5.45
CA LEU A 152 -9.85 0.47 -5.89
C LEU A 152 -8.68 0.24 -4.92
N GLY A 153 -8.48 1.12 -3.94
CA GLY A 153 -7.41 1.03 -2.93
C GLY A 153 -6.33 2.11 -3.07
N PHE A 154 -6.55 3.14 -3.89
CA PHE A 154 -5.64 4.28 -3.95
C PHE A 154 -5.62 5.02 -2.59
N GLY A 155 -4.42 5.18 -2.02
CA GLY A 155 -4.21 5.68 -0.66
C GLY A 155 -3.92 4.59 0.38
N ARG A 156 -3.96 3.31 0.02
CA ARG A 156 -3.44 2.20 0.82
C ARG A 156 -1.98 1.91 0.45
N ASP A 157 -1.26 1.27 1.36
CA ASP A 157 0.08 0.76 1.04
C ASP A 157 0.03 -0.18 -0.18
N THR A 158 0.94 0.03 -1.15
CA THR A 158 0.93 -0.67 -2.45
C THR A 158 0.97 -2.19 -2.32
N TRP A 159 1.62 -2.71 -1.28
CA TRP A 159 1.71 -4.15 -1.00
C TRP A 159 0.42 -4.76 -0.47
N ALA A 160 -0.51 -3.95 0.04
CA ALA A 160 -1.82 -4.41 0.52
C ALA A 160 -2.89 -4.44 -0.59
N VAL A 161 -2.60 -3.84 -1.75
CA VAL A 161 -3.52 -3.79 -2.90
C VAL A 161 -3.19 -4.92 -3.87
N GLU A 162 -4.23 -5.57 -4.39
CA GLU A 162 -4.06 -6.63 -5.38
C GLU A 162 -3.42 -6.08 -6.68
N ALA A 163 -2.40 -6.77 -7.19
CA ALA A 163 -1.61 -6.30 -8.33
C ALA A 163 -2.46 -5.94 -9.55
N GLY A 164 -3.56 -6.67 -9.81
CA GLY A 164 -4.49 -6.36 -10.90
C GLY A 164 -5.14 -4.97 -10.78
N ARG A 165 -5.50 -4.56 -9.56
CA ARG A 165 -6.13 -3.25 -9.29
C ARG A 165 -5.16 -2.09 -9.44
N ILE A 166 -3.87 -2.31 -9.17
CA ILE A 166 -2.83 -1.29 -9.35
C ILE A 166 -2.77 -0.84 -10.81
N TYR A 167 -2.82 -1.77 -11.77
CA TYR A 167 -2.86 -1.43 -13.20
C TYR A 167 -4.11 -0.64 -13.59
N VAL A 168 -5.26 -0.97 -13.00
CA VAL A 168 -6.51 -0.24 -13.25
C VAL A 168 -6.42 1.18 -12.71
N ILE A 169 -5.90 1.37 -11.49
CA ILE A 169 -5.69 2.69 -10.90
C ILE A 169 -4.79 3.56 -11.79
N MET A 170 -3.66 3.01 -12.26
CA MET A 170 -2.72 3.73 -13.14
C MET A 170 -3.31 4.09 -14.51
N LYS A 171 -4.40 3.44 -14.93
CA LYS A 171 -5.09 3.75 -16.19
C LYS A 171 -6.20 4.79 -16.02
N VAL A 172 -6.66 4.98 -14.78
CA VAL A 172 -7.75 5.91 -14.42
C VAL A 172 -7.20 7.30 -14.04
N CYS A 173 -5.97 7.35 -13.53
CA CYS A 173 -5.20 8.59 -13.31
C CYS A 173 -4.54 9.09 -14.60
#